data_AF-A0A3S1BMV9-F1
#
_entry.id   AF-A0A3S1BMV9-F1
#
_cell.length_a   1.000
_cell.length_b   1.000
_cell.length_c   1.000
_cell.angle_alpha   90.00
_cell.angle_beta   90.00
_cell.angle_gamma   90.00
#
_symmetry.space_group_name_H-M   'P 1'
#
loop_
_entity.id
_entity.type
_entity.pdbx_description
1 polymer ?
#
loop_
_entity_poly.entity_id
_entity_poly.type
_entity_poly.pdbx_seq_one_letter_code
_entity_poly.pdbx_strand_id
1 'polypeptide(L)'
;MMHPAFLFNLMGVFLLTLAFVLHIVCLTTPYYSVANMNGFSEEVVNIAKTDPSRLGISPLQLDEALKSLGGMTGGSINYGMWKFCLRADQGQQDIHLCALWKDETTFNKDNGLLKTMESEGWIRGVQAMAILGAIFLVFALIAAIVNVVVKSKGDRLRLLYLFILFFCATAAVFILIGDIIMSAKYDSAFDLMMSKTDNPPPSALYELFTGRFSLSWGFVLDIVSAMIVLLAGVAHFIAGRIANSSSGVV
;
A
#
# COMPACT_ATOMS: atom_id res chain seq x y z
N MET A 1 25.95 -25.51 -24.90
CA MET A 1 24.51 -25.43 -24.55
C MET A 1 24.40 -24.90 -23.13
N MET A 2 23.51 -23.94 -22.88
CA MET A 2 23.30 -23.39 -21.54
C MET A 2 22.57 -24.42 -20.66
N HIS A 3 23.08 -24.68 -19.45
CA HIS A 3 22.49 -25.68 -18.56
C HIS A 3 21.12 -25.19 -18.05
N PRO A 4 20.03 -26.00 -18.10
CA PRO A 4 18.69 -25.55 -17.71
C PRO A 4 18.63 -25.03 -16.27
N ALA A 5 19.39 -25.61 -15.34
CA ALA A 5 19.51 -25.09 -13.96
C ALA A 5 19.99 -23.62 -13.90
N PHE A 6 20.90 -23.23 -14.80
CA PHE A 6 21.39 -21.85 -14.87
C PHE A 6 20.31 -20.89 -15.35
N LEU A 7 19.48 -21.30 -16.32
CA LEU A 7 18.35 -20.50 -16.80
C LEU A 7 17.31 -20.25 -15.70
N PHE A 8 16.91 -21.29 -14.96
CA PHE A 8 15.97 -21.15 -13.84
C PHE A 8 16.54 -20.27 -12.72
N ASN A 9 17.83 -20.36 -12.44
CA ASN A 9 18.49 -19.52 -11.44
C ASN A 9 18.51 -18.04 -11.86
N LEU A 10 18.82 -17.76 -13.13
CA LEU A 10 18.82 -16.40 -13.67
C LEU A 10 17.39 -15.81 -13.69
N MET A 11 16.40 -16.61 -14.08
CA MET A 11 14.99 -16.23 -14.02
C MET A 11 14.56 -15.91 -12.59
N GLY A 12 14.96 -16.73 -11.60
CA GLY A 12 14.69 -16.47 -10.18
C GLY A 12 15.26 -15.14 -9.70
N VAL A 13 16.51 -14.82 -10.04
CA VAL A 13 17.14 -13.52 -9.71
C VAL A 13 16.39 -12.35 -10.35
N PHE A 14 16.00 -12.48 -11.62
CA PHE A 14 15.23 -11.46 -12.32
C PHE A 14 13.87 -11.21 -11.66
N LEU A 15 13.12 -12.28 -11.35
CA LEU A 15 11.83 -12.19 -10.67
C LEU A 15 11.97 -11.57 -9.27
N LEU A 16 12.99 -11.95 -8.49
CA LEU A 16 13.26 -11.33 -7.18
C LEU A 16 13.55 -9.83 -7.29
N THR A 17 14.31 -9.44 -8.30
CA THR A 17 14.65 -8.02 -8.53
C THR A 17 13.41 -7.23 -8.90
N LEU A 18 12.57 -7.78 -9.79
CA LEU A 18 11.30 -7.16 -10.18
C LEU A 18 10.37 -7.02 -8.97
N ALA A 19 10.16 -8.10 -8.20
CA ALA A 19 9.35 -8.05 -6.99
C ALA A 19 9.87 -7.02 -5.98
N PHE A 20 11.19 -6.96 -5.76
CA PHE A 20 11.78 -5.96 -4.87
C PHE A 20 11.45 -4.54 -5.31
N VAL A 21 11.64 -4.23 -6.60
CA VAL A 21 11.28 -2.90 -7.13
C VAL A 21 9.80 -2.61 -6.95
N LEU A 22 8.92 -3.55 -7.28
CA LEU A 22 7.48 -3.38 -7.10
C LEU A 22 7.10 -3.13 -5.64
N HIS A 23 7.64 -3.92 -4.70
CA HIS A 23 7.38 -3.75 -3.28
C HIS A 23 7.86 -2.39 -2.76
N ILE A 24 9.05 -1.93 -3.15
CA ILE A 24 9.55 -0.59 -2.77
C ILE A 24 8.68 0.53 -3.37
N VAL A 25 8.20 0.39 -4.61
CA VAL A 25 7.26 1.34 -5.21
C VAL A 25 5.96 1.39 -4.42
N CYS A 26 5.40 0.24 -4.04
CA CYS A 26 4.20 0.19 -3.21
C CYS A 26 4.44 0.86 -1.85
N LEU A 27 5.52 0.48 -1.16
CA LEU A 27 5.93 1.08 0.11
C LEU A 27 6.01 2.61 0.04
N THR A 28 6.57 3.19 -1.01
CA THR A 28 6.85 4.63 -1.08
C THR A 28 5.69 5.48 -1.62
N THR A 29 4.70 4.85 -2.26
CA THR A 29 3.62 5.55 -2.93
C THR A 29 2.33 5.61 -2.08
N PRO A 30 1.57 6.72 -2.13
CA PRO A 30 0.36 6.87 -1.34
C PRO A 30 -0.88 6.25 -1.99
N TYR A 31 -0.75 5.16 -2.76
CA TYR A 31 -1.85 4.62 -3.58
C TYR A 31 -2.24 3.19 -3.19
N TYR A 32 -2.30 2.89 -1.90
CA TYR A 32 -2.85 1.64 -1.39
C TYR A 32 -4.37 1.63 -1.39
N SER A 33 -4.99 2.72 -0.94
CA SER A 33 -6.42 2.94 -1.09
C SER A 33 -6.69 4.36 -1.56
N VAL A 34 -7.86 4.55 -2.17
CA VAL A 34 -8.30 5.83 -2.71
C VAL A 34 -9.77 6.05 -2.37
N ALA A 35 -10.08 7.25 -1.87
CA ALA A 35 -11.44 7.76 -1.83
C ALA A 35 -11.66 8.69 -3.03
N ASN A 36 -12.60 8.34 -3.91
CA ASN A 36 -12.92 9.16 -5.08
C ASN A 36 -13.97 10.22 -4.71
N MET A 37 -13.57 11.49 -4.74
CA MET A 37 -14.41 12.63 -4.35
C MET A 37 -15.15 13.25 -5.55
N ASN A 38 -15.04 12.68 -6.75
CA ASN A 38 -15.76 13.19 -7.92
C ASN A 38 -17.28 13.07 -7.72
N GLY A 39 -18.00 14.16 -7.96
CA GLY A 39 -19.44 14.25 -7.72
C GLY A 39 -19.85 14.27 -6.24
N PHE A 40 -18.89 14.33 -5.31
CA PHE A 40 -19.19 14.43 -3.88
C PHE A 40 -19.99 15.69 -3.57
N SER A 41 -19.57 16.85 -4.09
CA SER A 41 -20.26 18.13 -3.88
C SER A 41 -21.69 18.10 -4.43
N GLU A 42 -21.92 17.55 -5.62
CA GLU A 42 -23.26 17.39 -6.21
C GLU A 42 -24.18 16.52 -5.36
N GLU A 43 -23.65 15.43 -4.80
CA GLU A 43 -24.42 14.51 -3.97
C GLU A 43 -24.76 15.13 -2.60
N VAL A 44 -23.82 15.87 -2.00
CA VAL A 44 -24.09 16.68 -0.80
C VAL A 44 -25.14 17.75 -1.09
N VAL A 45 -25.04 18.44 -2.23
CA VAL A 45 -26.03 19.43 -2.69
C VAL A 45 -27.42 18.80 -2.84
N ASN A 46 -27.49 17.58 -3.38
CA ASN A 46 -28.76 16.88 -3.53
C ASN A 46 -29.36 16.52 -2.17
N ILE A 47 -28.57 15.99 -1.23
CA ILE A 47 -29.04 15.71 0.14
C ILE A 47 -29.53 17.01 0.81
N ALA A 48 -28.76 18.10 0.68
CA ALA A 48 -29.12 19.42 1.18
C ALA A 48 -30.49 19.90 0.66
N LYS A 49 -30.79 19.67 -0.62
CA LYS A 49 -32.06 20.08 -1.25
C LYS A 49 -33.22 19.17 -0.86
N THR A 50 -33.00 17.87 -0.73
CA THR A 50 -34.07 16.90 -0.45
C THR A 50 -34.38 16.75 1.03
N ASP A 51 -33.35 16.81 1.88
CA ASP A 51 -33.46 16.62 3.33
C ASP A 51 -32.30 17.32 4.06
N PRO A 52 -32.37 18.65 4.24
CA PRO A 52 -31.31 19.43 4.90
C PRO A 52 -31.09 19.03 6.36
N SER A 53 -32.07 18.38 7.00
CA SER A 53 -31.95 17.91 8.39
C SER A 53 -30.88 16.83 8.55
N ARG A 54 -30.64 16.02 7.50
CA ARG A 54 -29.57 15.00 7.48
C ARG A 54 -28.15 15.59 7.49
N LEU A 55 -28.01 16.86 7.12
CA LEU A 55 -26.74 17.57 7.16
C LEU A 55 -26.61 18.44 8.43
N GLY A 56 -27.64 18.47 9.29
CA GLY A 56 -27.64 19.36 10.46
C GLY A 56 -27.59 20.85 10.11
N ILE A 57 -27.90 21.22 8.85
CA ILE A 57 -27.82 22.59 8.34
C ILE A 57 -29.23 23.19 8.36
N SER A 58 -29.35 24.41 8.91
CA SER A 58 -30.61 25.15 8.82
C SER A 58 -30.86 25.60 7.36
N PRO A 59 -32.12 25.72 6.90
CA PRO A 59 -32.41 26.16 5.53
C PRO A 59 -31.77 27.51 5.13
N LEU A 60 -31.50 28.39 6.11
CA LEU A 60 -30.82 29.68 5.90
C LEU A 60 -29.30 29.55 5.64
N GLN A 61 -28.66 28.51 6.17
CA GLN A 61 -27.23 28.24 5.97
C GLN A 61 -26.96 27.40 4.71
N LEU A 62 -28.02 26.84 4.12
CA LEU A 62 -27.96 25.98 2.95
C LEU A 62 -27.37 26.70 1.74
N ASP A 63 -27.79 27.94 1.49
CA ASP A 63 -27.39 28.69 0.29
C ASP A 63 -25.90 29.10 0.32
N GLU A 64 -25.36 29.33 1.51
CA GLU A 64 -23.95 29.68 1.73
C GLU A 64 -23.05 28.44 1.70
N ALA A 65 -23.51 27.32 2.28
CA ALA A 65 -22.84 26.02 2.21
C ALA A 65 -22.82 25.47 0.77
N LEU A 66 -23.91 25.62 0.02
CA LEU A 66 -23.99 25.23 -1.38
C LEU A 66 -23.03 26.03 -2.27
N LYS A 67 -22.82 27.32 -1.97
CA LYS A 67 -21.82 28.15 -2.66
C LYS A 67 -20.38 27.76 -2.35
N SER A 68 -20.06 27.37 -1.11
CA SER A 68 -18.71 26.94 -0.75
C SER A 68 -18.39 25.53 -1.27
N LEU A 69 -19.36 24.62 -1.24
CA LEU A 69 -19.25 23.24 -1.75
C LEU A 69 -19.29 23.17 -3.28
N GLY A 70 -20.06 24.04 -3.93
CA GLY A 70 -20.17 24.11 -5.39
C GLY A 70 -18.86 24.51 -6.11
N GLY A 71 -17.82 24.92 -5.36
CA GLY A 71 -16.49 25.19 -5.89
C GLY A 71 -15.58 23.95 -5.97
N MET A 72 -15.88 22.87 -5.25
CA MET A 72 -15.12 21.61 -5.35
C MET A 72 -15.77 20.71 -6.40
N THR A 73 -15.13 20.57 -7.55
CA THR A 73 -15.67 19.80 -8.68
C THR A 73 -15.15 18.36 -8.73
N GLY A 74 -14.04 18.09 -8.02
CA GLY A 74 -13.40 16.78 -8.03
C GLY A 74 -12.30 16.67 -6.98
N GLY A 75 -11.81 15.45 -6.81
CA GLY A 75 -10.70 15.20 -5.91
C GLY A 75 -10.49 13.73 -5.59
N SER A 76 -9.40 13.44 -4.90
CA SER A 76 -9.14 12.12 -4.36
C SER A 76 -8.37 12.20 -3.05
N ILE A 77 -8.70 11.30 -2.13
CA ILE A 77 -7.88 11.09 -0.92
C ILE A 77 -7.15 9.77 -1.12
N ASN A 78 -5.84 9.83 -1.22
CA ASN A 78 -4.97 8.69 -1.51
C ASN A 78 -4.23 8.31 -0.23
N TYR A 79 -4.35 7.06 0.17
CA TYR A 79 -3.73 6.53 1.38
C TYR A 79 -2.60 5.59 1.00
N GLY A 80 -1.43 5.80 1.60
CA GLY A 80 -0.35 4.83 1.64
C GLY A 80 0.02 4.45 3.05
N MET A 81 0.99 3.54 3.15
CA MET A 81 1.51 3.06 4.42
C MET A 81 2.18 4.16 5.26
N TRP A 82 2.81 5.16 4.64
CA TRP A 82 3.56 6.20 5.37
C TRP A 82 2.90 7.58 5.37
N LYS A 83 2.04 7.85 4.40
CA LYS A 83 1.40 9.15 4.23
C LYS A 83 0.04 8.98 3.59
N PHE A 84 -0.84 9.93 3.86
CA PHE A 84 -2.02 10.13 3.04
C PHE A 84 -1.91 11.48 2.33
N CYS A 85 -2.57 11.59 1.18
CA CYS A 85 -2.53 12.76 0.33
C CYS A 85 -3.94 13.09 -0.16
N LEU A 86 -4.41 14.29 0.13
CA LEU A 86 -5.63 14.87 -0.40
C LEU A 86 -5.30 15.69 -1.65
N ARG A 87 -6.05 15.42 -2.72
CA ARG A 87 -6.13 16.23 -3.92
C ARG A 87 -7.54 16.77 -4.04
N ALA A 88 -7.70 18.07 -4.14
CA ALA A 88 -8.98 18.70 -4.39
C ALA A 88 -8.85 19.68 -5.55
N ASP A 89 -9.79 19.58 -6.48
CA ASP A 89 -9.88 20.48 -7.63
C ASP A 89 -10.90 21.57 -7.27
N GLN A 90 -10.40 22.79 -7.06
CA GLN A 90 -11.21 23.95 -6.72
C GLN A 90 -11.18 24.97 -7.87
N GLY A 91 -11.97 24.72 -8.92
CA GLY A 91 -12.02 25.56 -10.11
C GLY A 91 -10.72 25.53 -10.93
N GLN A 92 -9.84 26.55 -10.76
CA GLN A 92 -8.54 26.66 -11.44
C GLN A 92 -7.33 26.31 -10.57
N GLN A 93 -7.54 25.95 -9.29
CA GLN A 93 -6.45 25.61 -8.37
C GLN A 93 -6.55 24.16 -7.93
N ASP A 94 -5.45 23.42 -8.14
CA ASP A 94 -5.24 22.08 -7.62
C ASP A 94 -4.62 22.18 -6.22
N ILE A 95 -5.39 21.81 -5.19
CA ILE A 95 -4.89 21.74 -3.83
C ILE A 95 -4.34 20.34 -3.58
N HIS A 96 -3.04 20.25 -3.31
CA HIS A 96 -2.36 18.99 -3.00
C HIS A 96 -1.76 19.03 -1.59
N LEU A 97 -2.37 18.31 -0.65
CA LEU A 97 -1.95 18.23 0.74
C LEU A 97 -1.53 16.81 1.08
N CYS A 98 -0.34 16.61 1.65
CA CYS A 98 0.08 15.31 2.15
C CYS A 98 0.52 15.41 3.61
N ALA A 99 0.10 14.45 4.43
CA ALA A 99 0.53 14.34 5.80
C ALA A 99 1.08 12.94 6.09
N LEU A 100 2.12 12.89 6.92
CA LEU A 100 2.78 11.66 7.33
C LEU A 100 2.08 11.03 8.53
N TRP A 101 2.00 9.70 8.55
CA TRP A 101 1.56 8.93 9.71
C TRP A 101 2.64 8.97 10.81
N LYS A 102 2.30 9.50 12.00
CA LYS A 102 3.21 9.66 13.16
C LYS A 102 2.52 9.36 14.49
N ASP A 103 3.21 9.61 15.61
CA ASP A 103 2.66 9.50 16.96
C ASP A 103 1.66 10.62 17.30
N GLU A 104 1.74 11.76 16.61
CA GLU A 104 0.95 12.95 16.92
C GLU A 104 0.51 13.68 15.65
N THR A 105 -0.63 14.36 15.75
CA THR A 105 -1.16 15.24 14.70
C THR A 105 -0.51 16.62 14.85
N THR A 106 0.19 17.09 13.81
CA THR A 106 0.85 18.39 13.82
C THR A 106 0.54 19.20 12.57
N PHE A 107 0.48 20.52 12.74
CA PHE A 107 0.29 21.48 11.66
C PHE A 107 1.59 22.25 11.43
N ASN A 108 1.86 22.60 10.18
CA ASN A 108 2.97 23.47 9.84
C ASN A 108 2.68 24.88 10.39
N LYS A 109 3.64 25.42 11.14
CA LYS A 109 3.53 26.74 11.79
C LYS A 109 3.45 27.88 10.77
N ASP A 110 4.00 27.69 9.58
CA ASP A 110 4.15 28.77 8.59
C ASP A 110 2.92 28.94 7.70
N ASN A 111 2.16 27.87 7.45
CA ASN A 111 1.00 27.89 6.55
C ASN A 111 -0.25 27.21 7.13
N GLY A 112 -0.21 26.72 8.37
CA GLY A 112 -1.31 26.04 9.03
C GLY A 112 -1.71 24.70 8.42
N LEU A 113 -0.97 24.19 7.42
CA LEU A 113 -1.31 22.97 6.72
C LEU A 113 -0.93 21.73 7.53
N LEU A 114 -1.74 20.67 7.41
CA LEU A 114 -1.50 19.41 8.10
C LEU A 114 -0.17 18.80 7.65
N LYS A 115 0.73 18.54 8.61
CA LYS A 115 2.06 17.98 8.36
C LYS A 115 2.14 16.51 8.75
N THR A 116 1.58 16.17 9.90
CA THR A 116 1.51 14.79 10.39
C THR A 116 0.13 14.49 10.95
N MET A 117 -0.25 13.22 10.90
CA MET A 117 -1.47 12.71 11.50
C MET A 117 -1.10 11.54 12.40
N GLU A 118 -1.73 11.47 13.57
CA GLU A 118 -1.62 10.33 14.47
C GLU A 118 -1.95 9.02 13.74
N SER A 119 -1.18 7.98 14.01
CA SER A 119 -1.30 6.67 13.37
C SER A 119 -1.91 5.65 14.32
N GLU A 120 -2.92 4.93 13.87
CA GLU A 120 -3.45 3.80 14.62
C GLU A 120 -2.44 2.66 14.70
N GLY A 121 -2.55 1.82 15.75
CA GLY A 121 -1.66 0.69 15.97
C GLY A 121 -1.62 -0.28 14.79
N TRP A 122 -2.72 -0.46 14.06
CA TRP A 122 -2.75 -1.35 12.89
C TRP A 122 -1.93 -0.80 11.71
N ILE A 123 -1.89 0.53 11.48
CA ILE A 123 -1.04 1.14 10.43
C ILE A 123 0.43 0.83 10.72
N ARG A 124 0.84 0.95 11.99
CA ARG A 124 2.19 0.57 12.42
C ARG A 124 2.46 -0.92 12.24
N GLY A 125 1.45 -1.75 12.49
CA GLY A 125 1.48 -3.17 12.18
C GLY A 125 1.76 -3.43 10.69
N VAL A 126 1.00 -2.79 9.80
CA VAL A 126 1.19 -2.88 8.33
C VAL A 126 2.61 -2.43 7.95
N GLN A 127 3.06 -1.28 8.45
CA GLN A 127 4.42 -0.77 8.21
C GLN A 127 5.50 -1.75 8.66
N ALA A 128 5.35 -2.35 9.85
CA ALA A 128 6.30 -3.33 10.37
C ALA A 128 6.35 -4.60 9.51
N MET A 129 5.19 -5.13 9.09
CA MET A 129 5.11 -6.30 8.22
C MET A 129 5.76 -6.02 6.86
N ALA A 130 5.52 -4.85 6.27
CA ALA A 130 6.13 -4.47 5.01
C ALA A 130 7.67 -4.30 5.12
N ILE A 131 8.18 -3.71 6.22
CA ILE A 131 9.63 -3.64 6.49
C ILE A 131 10.22 -5.05 6.63
N LEU A 132 9.57 -5.94 7.40
CA LEU A 132 10.04 -7.32 7.56
C LEU A 132 10.06 -8.05 6.21
N GLY A 133 9.01 -7.89 5.41
CA GLY A 133 8.93 -8.39 4.03
C GLY A 133 10.14 -7.94 3.19
N ALA A 134 10.45 -6.64 3.20
CA ALA A 134 11.59 -6.08 2.49
C ALA A 134 12.94 -6.64 2.99
N ILE A 135 13.13 -6.79 4.31
CA ILE A 135 14.36 -7.34 4.89
C ILE A 135 14.59 -8.79 4.42
N PHE A 136 13.55 -9.64 4.51
CA PHE A 136 13.65 -11.02 4.04
C PHE A 136 13.87 -11.11 2.53
N LEU A 137 13.28 -10.20 1.75
CA LEU A 137 13.49 -10.12 0.31
C LEU A 137 14.95 -9.75 -0.04
N VAL A 138 15.57 -8.85 0.73
CA VAL A 138 17.01 -8.52 0.59
C VAL A 138 17.88 -9.75 0.90
N PHE A 139 17.57 -10.52 1.94
CA PHE A 139 18.30 -11.76 2.23
C PHE A 139 18.15 -12.80 1.12
N ALA A 140 16.94 -12.96 0.56
CA ALA A 140 16.71 -13.82 -0.59
C ALA A 140 17.53 -13.38 -1.81
N LEU A 141 17.56 -12.07 -2.10
CA LEU A 141 18.31 -11.51 -3.23
C LEU A 141 19.82 -11.71 -3.06
N ILE A 142 20.37 -11.45 -1.86
CA ILE A 142 21.79 -11.69 -1.56
C ILE A 142 22.13 -13.17 -1.75
N ALA A 143 21.32 -14.07 -1.18
CA ALA A 143 21.54 -15.52 -1.32
C ALA A 143 21.47 -15.97 -2.79
N ALA A 144 20.52 -15.43 -3.56
CA ALA A 144 20.38 -15.73 -4.98
C ALA A 144 21.57 -15.22 -5.83
N ILE A 145 22.06 -14.00 -5.55
CA ILE A 145 23.26 -13.45 -6.20
C ILE A 145 24.49 -14.28 -5.84
N VAL A 146 24.68 -14.61 -4.56
CA VAL A 146 25.78 -15.47 -4.09
C VAL A 146 25.72 -16.82 -4.80
N ASN A 147 24.54 -17.40 -5.01
CA ASN A 147 24.37 -18.64 -5.74
C ASN A 147 24.79 -18.56 -7.22
N VAL A 148 24.62 -17.40 -7.86
CA VAL A 148 25.06 -17.17 -9.25
C VAL A 148 26.57 -16.95 -9.32
N VAL A 149 27.13 -16.17 -8.40
CA VAL A 149 28.53 -15.73 -8.43
C VAL A 149 29.48 -16.81 -7.89
N VAL A 150 29.10 -17.47 -6.81
CA VAL A 150 29.95 -18.45 -6.12
C VAL A 150 29.64 -19.85 -6.62
N LYS A 151 30.64 -20.51 -7.20
CA LYS A 151 30.55 -21.93 -7.57
C LYS A 151 30.48 -22.80 -6.32
N SER A 152 29.29 -22.97 -5.76
CA SER A 152 29.03 -23.89 -4.66
C SER A 152 28.78 -25.32 -5.19
N LYS A 153 29.18 -26.35 -4.44
CA LYS A 153 29.03 -27.76 -4.82
C LYS A 153 28.47 -28.59 -3.66
N GLY A 154 27.84 -29.71 -3.98
CA GLY A 154 27.31 -30.68 -3.01
C GLY A 154 26.24 -30.10 -2.09
N ASP A 155 26.22 -30.53 -0.83
CA ASP A 155 25.18 -30.16 0.14
C ASP A 155 25.06 -28.66 0.40
N ARG A 156 26.16 -27.91 0.28
CA ARG A 156 26.15 -26.45 0.41
C ARG A 156 25.27 -25.77 -0.64
N LEU A 157 25.26 -26.31 -1.86
CA LEU A 157 24.41 -25.80 -2.94
C LEU A 157 22.93 -26.11 -2.65
N ARG A 158 22.61 -27.33 -2.22
CA ARG A 158 21.26 -27.73 -1.83
C ARG A 158 20.71 -26.85 -0.70
N LEU A 159 21.51 -26.62 0.33
CA LEU A 159 21.15 -25.79 1.47
C LEU A 159 20.87 -24.33 1.05
N LEU A 160 21.67 -23.79 0.12
CA LEU A 160 21.49 -22.43 -0.38
C LEU A 160 20.15 -22.24 -1.10
N TYR A 161 19.75 -23.18 -1.96
CA TYR A 161 18.44 -23.13 -2.62
C TYR A 161 17.26 -23.23 -1.64
N LEU A 162 17.40 -24.04 -0.58
CA LEU A 162 16.39 -24.12 0.49
C LEU A 162 16.31 -22.82 1.29
N PHE A 163 17.44 -22.17 1.58
CA PHE A 163 17.45 -20.86 2.23
C PHE A 163 16.81 -19.78 1.38
N ILE A 164 17.09 -19.74 0.07
CA ILE A 164 16.44 -18.80 -0.85
C ILE A 164 14.92 -19.00 -0.81
N LEU A 165 14.45 -20.24 -0.94
CA LEU A 165 13.02 -20.55 -0.87
C LEU A 165 12.41 -20.12 0.47
N PHE A 166 13.08 -20.40 1.59
CA PHE A 166 12.63 -20.00 2.92
C PHE A 166 12.49 -18.48 3.05
N PHE A 167 13.49 -17.71 2.61
CA PHE A 167 13.43 -16.25 2.65
C PHE A 167 12.37 -15.69 1.70
N CYS A 168 12.20 -16.27 0.51
CA CYS A 168 11.12 -15.88 -0.41
C CYS A 168 9.75 -16.12 0.21
N ALA A 169 9.50 -17.31 0.76
CA ALA A 169 8.23 -17.65 1.40
C ALA A 169 7.94 -16.74 2.59
N THR A 170 8.94 -16.51 3.44
CA THR A 170 8.80 -15.64 4.62
C THR A 170 8.52 -14.19 4.22
N ALA A 171 9.24 -13.65 3.22
CA ALA A 171 9.00 -12.32 2.70
C ALA A 171 7.57 -12.17 2.16
N ALA A 172 7.12 -13.11 1.32
CA ALA A 172 5.77 -13.09 0.76
C ALA A 172 4.69 -13.16 1.85
N VAL A 173 4.87 -14.00 2.88
CA VAL A 173 3.94 -14.09 4.02
C VAL A 173 3.83 -12.75 4.75
N PHE A 174 4.95 -12.09 5.05
CA PHE A 174 4.91 -10.79 5.73
C PHE A 174 4.24 -9.71 4.88
N ILE A 175 4.54 -9.64 3.58
CA ILE A 175 3.88 -8.71 2.65
C ILE A 175 2.36 -8.95 2.64
N LEU A 176 1.93 -10.20 2.44
CA LEU A 176 0.51 -10.56 2.39
C LEU A 176 -0.21 -10.31 3.72
N ILE A 177 0.43 -10.53 4.87
CA ILE A 177 -0.18 -10.20 6.17
C ILE A 177 -0.39 -8.68 6.27
N GLY A 178 0.58 -7.86 5.84
CA GLY A 178 0.44 -6.41 5.77
C GLY A 178 -0.73 -6.00 4.89
N ASP A 179 -0.84 -6.58 3.69
CA ASP A 179 -1.92 -6.34 2.74
C ASP A 179 -3.30 -6.75 3.31
N ILE A 180 -3.38 -7.91 3.97
CA ILE A 180 -4.62 -8.38 4.62
C ILE A 180 -5.06 -7.38 5.69
N ILE A 181 -4.16 -6.93 6.57
CA ILE A 181 -4.48 -5.95 7.61
C ILE A 181 -4.95 -4.64 6.98
N MET A 182 -4.24 -4.14 5.96
CA MET A 182 -4.62 -2.92 5.24
C MET A 182 -6.01 -3.07 4.61
N SER A 183 -6.29 -4.18 3.92
CA SER A 183 -7.59 -4.44 3.28
C SER A 183 -8.75 -4.57 4.28
N ALA A 184 -8.46 -4.97 5.52
CA ALA A 184 -9.46 -5.14 6.57
C ALA A 184 -9.71 -3.87 7.40
N LYS A 185 -8.87 -2.84 7.28
CA LYS A 185 -8.88 -1.64 8.15
C LYS A 185 -8.76 -0.31 7.42
N TYR A 186 -8.60 -0.29 6.10
CA TYR A 186 -8.40 0.96 5.36
C TYR A 186 -9.57 1.94 5.47
N ASP A 187 -10.78 1.45 5.73
CA ASP A 187 -11.98 2.24 6.00
C ASP A 187 -11.92 2.95 7.37
N SER A 188 -11.40 2.28 8.40
CA SER A 188 -11.27 2.85 9.75
C SER A 188 -10.24 3.98 9.86
N ALA A 189 -9.36 4.16 8.85
CA ALA A 189 -8.45 5.29 8.78
C ALA A 189 -9.21 6.64 8.70
N PHE A 190 -10.40 6.64 8.10
CA PHE A 190 -11.26 7.82 8.05
C PHE A 190 -11.86 8.10 9.43
N ASP A 191 -12.30 7.07 10.15
CA ASP A 191 -12.89 7.20 11.50
C ASP A 191 -11.95 7.90 12.48
N LEU A 192 -10.65 7.59 12.40
CA LEU A 192 -9.65 8.29 13.21
C LEU A 192 -9.61 9.79 12.88
N MET A 193 -9.63 10.13 11.60
CA MET A 193 -9.65 11.53 11.14
C MET A 193 -10.87 12.28 11.67
N MET A 194 -12.02 11.61 11.69
CA MET A 194 -13.29 12.19 12.13
C MET A 194 -13.40 12.31 13.64
N SER A 195 -12.95 11.30 14.39
CA SER A 195 -13.00 11.29 15.86
C SER A 195 -12.12 12.35 16.52
N LYS A 196 -11.10 12.84 15.80
CA LYS A 196 -10.18 13.90 16.26
C LYS A 196 -10.65 15.31 15.86
N THR A 197 -11.77 15.43 15.15
CA THR A 197 -12.34 16.71 14.75
C THR A 197 -13.34 17.18 15.81
N ASP A 198 -13.18 18.40 16.34
CA ASP A 198 -14.05 18.96 17.39
C ASP A 198 -15.53 19.04 16.99
N ASN A 199 -15.80 19.08 15.68
CA ASN A 199 -17.13 19.02 15.09
C ASN A 199 -17.18 17.90 14.04
N PRO A 200 -17.49 16.64 14.44
CA PRO A 200 -17.64 15.56 13.47
C PRO A 200 -18.80 15.89 12.52
N PRO A 201 -18.68 15.54 11.23
CA PRO A 201 -19.70 15.80 10.25
C PRO A 201 -20.93 14.92 10.55
N PRO A 202 -22.10 15.39 10.11
CA PRO A 202 -23.34 14.61 10.14
C PRO A 202 -23.16 13.20 9.59
N SER A 203 -23.91 12.24 10.14
CA SER A 203 -23.85 10.82 9.75
C SER A 203 -24.03 10.60 8.25
N ALA A 204 -24.89 11.39 7.59
CA ALA A 204 -25.12 11.29 6.15
C ALA A 204 -23.87 11.66 5.32
N LEU A 205 -23.07 12.63 5.77
CA LEU A 205 -21.80 12.97 5.11
C LEU A 205 -20.75 11.90 5.38
N TYR A 206 -20.72 11.40 6.61
CA TYR A 206 -19.81 10.32 6.99
C TYR A 206 -20.06 9.04 6.16
N GLU A 207 -21.32 8.61 5.98
CA GLU A 207 -21.70 7.48 5.12
C GLU A 207 -21.29 7.72 3.66
N LEU A 208 -21.46 8.95 3.16
CA LEU A 208 -21.06 9.31 1.80
C LEU A 208 -19.55 9.18 1.58
N PHE A 209 -18.77 9.61 2.58
CA PHE A 209 -17.32 9.52 2.55
C PHE A 209 -16.84 8.08 2.61
N THR A 210 -17.31 7.29 3.58
CA THR A 210 -16.88 5.90 3.78
C THR A 210 -17.24 5.02 2.59
N GLY A 211 -18.40 5.25 1.95
CA GLY A 211 -18.83 4.53 0.75
C GLY A 211 -17.97 4.77 -0.50
N ARG A 212 -17.06 5.75 -0.49
CA ARG A 212 -16.20 6.12 -1.63
C ARG A 212 -14.79 5.56 -1.55
N PHE A 213 -14.44 4.91 -0.45
CA PHE A 213 -13.14 4.27 -0.27
C PHE A 213 -13.05 2.96 -1.04
N SER A 214 -11.93 2.76 -1.72
CA SER A 214 -11.63 1.54 -2.45
C SER A 214 -10.13 1.24 -2.40
N LEU A 215 -9.78 -0.04 -2.52
CA LEU A 215 -8.38 -0.44 -2.70
C LEU A 215 -7.88 0.02 -4.07
N SER A 216 -6.68 0.57 -4.11
CA SER A 216 -6.09 1.17 -5.30
C SER A 216 -5.00 0.27 -5.89
N TRP A 217 -4.37 0.72 -6.97
CA TRP A 217 -3.40 -0.07 -7.73
C TRP A 217 -2.17 -0.48 -6.91
N GLY A 218 -1.76 0.33 -5.92
CA GLY A 218 -0.61 0.02 -5.08
C GLY A 218 -0.81 -1.24 -4.25
N PHE A 219 -2.03 -1.46 -3.75
CA PHE A 219 -2.40 -2.70 -3.06
C PHE A 219 -2.31 -3.93 -3.98
N VAL A 220 -2.88 -3.83 -5.18
CA VAL A 220 -2.84 -4.94 -6.15
C VAL A 220 -1.40 -5.24 -6.57
N LEU A 221 -0.59 -4.19 -6.75
CA LEU A 221 0.80 -4.32 -7.13
C LEU A 221 1.64 -4.99 -6.04
N ASP A 222 1.35 -4.77 -4.76
CA ASP A 222 2.07 -5.43 -3.66
C ASP A 222 1.71 -6.90 -3.50
N ILE A 223 0.43 -7.26 -3.72
CA ILE A 223 0.01 -8.67 -3.83
C ILE A 223 0.74 -9.36 -4.99
N VAL A 224 0.77 -8.72 -6.16
CA VAL A 224 1.47 -9.26 -7.34
C VAL A 224 2.96 -9.41 -7.04
N SER A 225 3.57 -8.44 -6.36
CA SER A 225 4.95 -8.53 -5.88
C SER A 225 5.16 -9.77 -5.01
N ALA A 226 4.33 -9.98 -3.98
CA ALA A 226 4.42 -11.16 -3.11
C ALA A 226 4.30 -12.49 -3.90
N MET A 227 3.40 -12.55 -4.89
CA MET A 227 3.28 -13.73 -5.77
C MET A 227 4.54 -13.95 -6.61
N ILE A 228 5.14 -12.89 -7.15
CA ILE A 228 6.41 -12.97 -7.90
C ILE A 228 7.53 -13.47 -6.99
N VAL A 229 7.60 -13.03 -5.72
CA VAL A 229 8.57 -13.54 -4.74
C VAL A 229 8.43 -15.06 -4.56
N LEU A 230 7.21 -15.57 -4.41
CA LEU A 230 6.96 -17.02 -4.30
C LEU A 230 7.40 -17.77 -5.55
N LEU A 231 7.04 -17.27 -6.73
CA LEU A 231 7.44 -17.86 -8.01
C LEU A 231 8.97 -17.88 -8.18
N ALA A 232 9.65 -16.83 -7.73
CA ALA A 232 11.11 -16.79 -7.76
C ALA A 232 11.74 -17.82 -6.82
N GLY A 233 11.20 -17.99 -5.61
CA GLY A 233 11.60 -19.06 -4.69
C GLY A 233 11.42 -20.45 -5.30
N VAL A 234 10.30 -20.70 -5.97
CA VAL A 234 10.05 -21.97 -6.69
C VAL A 234 11.03 -22.17 -7.85
N ALA A 235 11.33 -21.12 -8.63
CA ALA A 235 12.31 -21.18 -9.71
C ALA A 235 13.71 -21.57 -9.19
N HIS A 236 14.15 -20.97 -8.08
CA HIS A 236 15.40 -21.34 -7.41
C HIS A 236 15.35 -22.79 -6.89
N PHE A 237 14.25 -23.21 -6.28
CA PHE A 237 14.11 -24.59 -5.82
C PHE A 237 14.23 -25.60 -6.97
N ILE A 238 13.56 -25.36 -8.10
CA ILE A 238 13.65 -26.19 -9.31
C ILE A 238 15.08 -26.19 -9.86
N ALA A 239 15.73 -25.02 -9.93
CA ALA A 239 17.13 -24.92 -10.34
C ALA A 239 18.05 -25.81 -9.49
N GLY A 240 17.84 -25.80 -8.17
CA GLY A 240 18.57 -26.63 -7.23
C GLY A 240 18.34 -28.13 -7.43
N ARG A 241 17.10 -28.54 -7.69
CA ARG A 241 16.78 -29.96 -7.97
C ARG A 241 17.45 -30.45 -9.26
N ILE A 242 17.42 -29.64 -10.32
CA ILE A 242 18.09 -29.96 -11.58
C ILE A 242 19.61 -30.05 -11.39
N ALA A 243 20.20 -29.08 -10.67
CA ALA A 243 21.65 -29.06 -10.41
C ALA A 243 22.13 -30.28 -9.59
N ASN A 244 21.35 -30.71 -8.59
CA ASN A 244 21.68 -31.89 -7.78
C ASN A 244 21.56 -33.19 -8.58
N SER A 245 20.50 -33.32 -9.39
CA SER A 245 20.31 -34.47 -10.28
C SER A 245 21.47 -34.62 -11.28
N SER A 246 21.95 -33.52 -11.86
CA SER A 246 23.11 -33.56 -12.77
C SER A 246 24.43 -33.90 -12.09
N SER A 247 24.50 -33.79 -10.75
CA SER A 247 25.72 -34.01 -9.95
C SER A 247 25.81 -35.40 -9.33
N GLY A 248 24.80 -36.27 -9.54
CA GLY A 248 24.76 -37.61 -8.95
C GLY A 248 24.52 -37.64 -7.44
N VAL A 249 24.06 -36.53 -6.86
CA VAL A 249 23.69 -36.42 -5.43
C VAL A 249 22.18 -36.66 -5.32
N VAL A 250 21.78 -37.77 -4.69
CA VAL A 250 20.39 -38.20 -4.50
C VAL A 250 19.69 -37.37 -3.42
#